data_AF-A0A7S0G413-F1
#
_entry.id   AF-A0A7S0G413-F1
#
_cell.length_a   1.000
_cell.length_b   1.000
_cell.length_c   1.000
_cell.angle_alpha   90.00
_cell.angle_beta   90.00
_cell.angle_gamma   90.00
#
_symmetry.space_group_name_H-M   'P 1'
#
loop_
_entity.id
_entity.type
_entity.pdbx_description
1 polymer ?
#
loop_
_entity_poly.entity_id
_entity_poly.type
_entity_poly.pdbx_seq_one_letter_code
_entity_poly.pdbx_strand_id
1 'polypeptide(L)'
;STLSQAEKLRIVEEKSPELIGLLSELKQSAQELRILSEKTDKLSQPETLLQHALINYSVNILFYLRLKAEGGDVRSHPVIGQLLEMNRQISRLKKVAAISPKLLEA
;
A
#
# COMPACT_ATOMS: atom_id res chain seq x y z
N SER A 1 1.44 -29.28 15.47
CA SER A 1 0.99 -29.72 14.13
C SER A 1 1.31 -28.62 13.13
N THR A 2 2.19 -28.89 12.16
CA THR A 2 2.61 -27.87 11.18
C THR A 2 1.65 -27.91 10.00
N LEU A 3 0.84 -26.86 9.83
CA LEU A 3 -0.03 -26.74 8.67
C LEU A 3 0.80 -26.70 7.37
N SER A 4 0.32 -27.37 6.33
CA SER A 4 0.85 -27.23 4.97
C SER A 4 0.59 -25.83 4.43
N GLN A 5 1.31 -25.44 3.36
CA GLN A 5 1.09 -24.12 2.73
C GLN A 5 -0.34 -23.97 2.19
N ALA A 6 -0.92 -25.04 1.64
CA ALA A 6 -2.29 -25.02 1.13
C ALA A 6 -3.32 -24.81 2.26
N GLU A 7 -3.12 -25.45 3.41
CA GLU A 7 -3.99 -25.25 4.58
C GLU A 7 -3.85 -23.85 5.16
N LYS A 8 -2.62 -23.30 5.24
CA LYS A 8 -2.40 -21.92 5.67
C LYS A 8 -3.11 -20.92 4.76
N LEU A 9 -3.03 -21.13 3.44
CA LEU A 9 -3.68 -20.26 2.47
C LEU A 9 -5.20 -20.32 2.59
N ARG A 10 -5.79 -21.52 2.69
CA ARG A 10 -7.23 -21.69 2.92
C ARG A 10 -7.73 -20.95 4.16
N ILE A 11 -7.02 -21.05 5.28
CA ILE A 11 -7.38 -20.34 6.51
C ILE A 11 -7.36 -18.82 6.31
N VAL A 12 -6.39 -18.31 5.56
CA VAL A 12 -6.31 -16.88 5.23
C VAL A 12 -7.48 -16.46 4.34
N GLU A 13 -7.79 -17.22 3.30
CA GLU A 13 -8.92 -16.95 2.39
C GLU A 13 -10.26 -16.94 3.13
N GLU A 14 -10.47 -17.85 4.08
CA GLU A 14 -11.71 -17.94 4.87
C GLU A 14 -11.83 -16.81 5.91
N LYS A 15 -10.75 -16.51 6.64
CA LYS A 15 -10.83 -15.62 7.82
C LYS A 15 -10.51 -14.17 7.50
N SER A 16 -9.68 -13.93 6.48
CA SER A 16 -9.10 -12.62 6.16
C SER A 16 -8.78 -12.50 4.67
N PRO A 17 -9.75 -12.66 3.76
CA PRO A 17 -9.51 -12.58 2.32
C PRO A 17 -8.86 -11.25 1.89
N GLU A 18 -9.14 -10.16 2.61
CA GLU A 18 -8.54 -8.84 2.42
C GLU A 18 -7.01 -8.85 2.55
N LEU A 19 -6.44 -9.79 3.33
CA LEU A 19 -5.01 -9.89 3.58
C LEU A 19 -4.22 -10.13 2.29
N ILE A 20 -4.78 -10.92 1.37
CA ILE A 20 -4.13 -11.23 0.09
C ILE A 20 -3.97 -9.95 -0.74
N GLY A 21 -5.03 -9.14 -0.79
CA GLY A 21 -5.00 -7.84 -1.46
C GLY A 21 -3.99 -6.89 -0.83
N LEU A 22 -4.03 -6.71 0.49
CA LEU A 22 -3.13 -5.81 1.20
C LEU A 22 -1.65 -6.22 1.05
N LEU A 23 -1.34 -7.52 1.06
CA LEU A 23 0.03 -7.99 0.82
C LEU A 23 0.50 -7.73 -0.63
N SER A 24 -0.40 -7.85 -1.60
CA SER A 24 -0.11 -7.50 -2.99
C SER A 24 0.17 -6.00 -3.13
N GLU A 25 -0.67 -5.16 -2.52
CA GLU A 25 -0.52 -3.71 -2.54
C GLU A 25 0.74 -3.22 -1.80
N LEU A 26 1.13 -3.91 -0.72
CA LEU A 26 2.39 -3.63 -0.02
C LEU A 26 3.60 -3.91 -0.91
N LYS A 27 3.60 -5.04 -1.63
CA LYS A 27 4.65 -5.38 -2.60
C LYS A 27 4.71 -4.35 -3.72
N GLN A 28 3.56 -3.95 -4.25
CA GLN A 28 3.48 -2.92 -5.28
C GLN A 28 4.01 -1.58 -4.78
N SER A 29 3.61 -1.15 -3.58
CA SER A 29 4.07 0.11 -2.98
C SER A 29 5.59 0.11 -2.78
N ALA A 30 6.17 -1.02 -2.34
CA ALA A 30 7.62 -1.18 -2.22
C ALA A 30 8.34 -1.07 -3.58
N GLN A 31 7.77 -1.66 -4.64
CA GLN A 31 8.32 -1.55 -5.99
C GLN A 31 8.29 -0.10 -6.50
N GLU A 32 7.18 0.61 -6.30
CA GLU A 32 7.04 2.00 -6.71
C GLU A 32 8.00 2.93 -5.94
N LEU A 33 8.16 2.70 -4.64
CA LEU A 33 9.13 3.43 -3.82
C LEU A 33 10.56 3.19 -4.29
N ARG A 34 10.89 1.95 -4.68
CA ARG A 34 12.20 1.62 -5.25
C ARG A 34 12.47 2.41 -6.53
N ILE A 35 11.51 2.43 -7.46
CA ILE A 35 11.62 3.20 -8.70
C ILE A 35 11.84 4.69 -8.42
N LEU A 36 11.08 5.27 -7.48
CA LEU A 36 11.24 6.68 -7.09
C LEU A 36 12.61 6.95 -6.45
N SER A 37 13.15 6.00 -5.67
CA SER A 37 14.46 6.13 -5.03
C SER A 37 15.64 5.97 -5.99
N GLU A 38 15.46 5.24 -7.09
CA GLU A 38 16.48 5.02 -8.11
C GLU A 38 16.57 6.18 -9.13
N LYS A 39 15.67 7.18 -9.05
CA LYS A 39 15.75 8.39 -9.87
C LYS A 39 16.98 9.22 -9.48
N THR A 40 17.82 9.50 -10.49
CA THR A 40 19.01 10.34 -10.34
C THR A 40 18.69 11.83 -10.28
N ASP A 41 17.59 12.23 -10.90
CA ASP A 41 17.08 13.59 -10.86
C ASP A 41 16.29 13.83 -9.57
N LYS A 42 16.25 15.10 -9.14
CA LYS A 42 15.39 15.49 -8.02
C LYS A 42 13.94 15.17 -8.34
N LEU A 43 13.26 14.49 -7.42
CA LEU A 43 11.83 14.24 -7.53
C LEU A 43 11.09 15.57 -7.65
N SER A 44 10.14 15.63 -8.59
CA SER A 44 9.20 16.74 -8.65
C SER A 44 8.35 16.78 -7.37
N GLN A 45 7.70 17.92 -7.12
CA GLN A 45 6.82 18.05 -5.95
C GLN A 45 5.70 16.97 -5.93
N PRO A 46 5.00 16.66 -7.04
CA PRO A 46 4.01 15.58 -7.06
C PRO A 46 4.60 14.21 -6.74
N GLU A 47 5.82 13.91 -7.20
CA GLU A 47 6.49 12.64 -6.94
C GLU A 47 6.96 12.50 -5.50
N THR A 48 7.46 13.59 -4.91
CA THR A 48 7.78 13.64 -3.48
C THR A 48 6.54 13.38 -2.62
N LEU A 49 5.40 14.00 -2.98
CA LEU A 49 4.13 13.76 -2.29
C LEU A 49 3.64 12.32 -2.48
N LEU A 50 3.79 11.76 -3.69
CA LEU A 50 3.47 10.36 -3.96
C LEU A 50 4.34 9.41 -3.12
N GLN A 51 5.65 9.69 -3.02
CA GLN A 51 6.58 8.90 -2.21
C GLN A 51 6.14 8.88 -0.75
N HIS A 52 5.85 10.04 -0.14
CA HIS A 52 5.34 10.11 1.23
C HIS A 52 4.01 9.39 1.41
N ALA A 53 3.09 9.50 0.46
CA ALA A 53 1.81 8.80 0.49
C ALA A 53 1.99 7.27 0.46
N LEU A 54 2.87 6.76 -0.41
CA LEU A 54 3.20 5.32 -0.50
C LEU A 54 3.86 4.79 0.77
N ILE A 55 4.76 5.56 1.39
CA ILE A 55 5.37 5.20 2.69
C ILE A 55 4.28 5.10 3.76
N ASN A 56 3.45 6.15 3.89
CA ASN A 56 2.38 6.16 4.88
C ASN A 56 1.40 5.00 4.65
N TYR A 57 1.08 4.69 3.39
CA TYR A 57 0.18 3.59 3.06
C TYR A 57 0.76 2.24 3.47
N SER A 58 2.05 2.03 3.18
CA SER A 58 2.78 0.84 3.60
C SER A 58 2.79 0.69 5.12
N VAL A 59 3.00 1.78 5.87
CA VAL A 59 2.95 1.77 7.34
C VAL A 59 1.55 1.40 7.85
N ASN A 60 0.48 1.91 7.22
CA ASN A 60 -0.89 1.55 7.60
C ASN A 60 -1.21 0.07 7.32
N ILE A 61 -0.71 -0.49 6.21
CA ILE A 61 -0.82 -1.93 5.94
C ILE A 61 -0.07 -2.72 7.02
N LEU A 62 1.17 -2.34 7.35
CA LEU A 62 1.95 -3.01 8.40
C LEU A 62 1.25 -2.95 9.76
N PHE A 63 0.62 -1.82 10.09
CA PHE A 63 -0.17 -1.67 11.30
C PHE A 63 -1.41 -2.59 11.31
N TYR A 64 -2.13 -2.68 10.19
CA TYR A 64 -3.21 -3.65 10.01
C TYR A 64 -2.72 -5.10 10.25
N LEU A 65 -1.59 -5.47 9.64
CA LEU A 65 -1.01 -6.81 9.79
C LEU A 65 -0.67 -7.12 11.25
N ARG A 66 -0.11 -6.13 11.96
CA ARG A 66 0.19 -6.23 13.39
C ARG A 66 -1.08 -6.46 14.21
N LEU A 67 -2.12 -5.65 14.02
CA LEU A 67 -3.40 -5.81 14.73
C LEU A 67 -4.00 -7.21 14.51
N LYS A 68 -3.92 -7.70 13.27
CA LYS A 68 -4.44 -9.03 12.92
C LYS A 68 -3.62 -10.14 13.58
N ALA A 69 -2.30 -10.00 13.64
CA ALA A 69 -1.41 -10.94 14.31
C ALA A 69 -1.62 -11.00 15.83
N GLU A 70 -2.03 -9.88 16.44
CA GLU A 70 -2.38 -9.79 17.87
C GLU A 70 -3.78 -10.37 18.19
N GLY A 71 -4.53 -10.81 17.17
CA GLY A 71 -5.86 -11.39 17.34
C GLY A 71 -6.97 -10.36 17.57
N GLY A 72 -6.70 -9.07 17.31
CA GLY A 72 -7.69 -8.01 17.42
C GLY A 72 -8.80 -8.12 16.36
N ASP A 73 -10.01 -7.67 16.69
CA ASP A 73 -11.06 -7.48 15.68
C ASP A 73 -10.71 -6.29 14.80
N VAL A 74 -10.15 -6.59 13.62
CA VAL A 74 -9.75 -5.55 12.67
C VAL A 74 -10.92 -5.02 11.84
N ARG A 75 -12.05 -5.74 11.77
CA ARG A 75 -13.21 -5.33 10.94
C ARG A 75 -13.84 -4.02 11.43
N SER A 76 -13.82 -3.82 12.75
CA SER A 76 -14.33 -2.62 13.40
C SER A 76 -13.28 -1.51 13.55
N HIS A 77 -12.05 -1.75 13.11
CA HIS A 77 -10.94 -0.82 13.32
C HIS A 77 -10.89 0.26 12.21
N PRO A 78 -10.70 1.55 12.56
CA PRO A 78 -10.70 2.67 11.59
C PRO A 78 -9.62 2.57 10.50
N VAL A 79 -8.59 1.75 10.73
CA VAL A 79 -7.51 1.50 9.74
C VAL A 79 -8.05 1.03 8.39
N ILE A 80 -9.15 0.26 8.35
CA ILE A 80 -9.71 -0.19 7.07
C ILE A 80 -10.21 1.01 6.25
N GLY A 81 -10.93 1.94 6.90
CA GLY A 81 -11.39 3.16 6.25
C GLY A 81 -10.24 4.05 5.80
N GLN A 82 -9.18 4.12 6.61
CA GLN A 82 -7.97 4.87 6.29
C GLN A 82 -7.25 4.28 5.07
N LEU A 83 -7.10 2.96 4.99
CA LEU A 83 -6.49 2.28 3.84
C LEU A 83 -7.25 2.58 2.55
N LEU A 84 -8.58 2.51 2.56
CA LEU A 84 -9.41 2.81 1.39
C LEU A 84 -9.25 4.27 0.93
N GLU A 85 -9.23 5.21 1.87
CA GLU A 85 -9.06 6.63 1.54
C GLU A 85 -7.65 6.92 1.00
N MET A 86 -6.61 6.35 1.62
CA MET A 86 -5.24 6.50 1.15
C MET A 86 -5.04 5.93 -0.24
N ASN A 87 -5.65 4.78 -0.55
CA ASN A 87 -5.59 4.19 -1.89
C ASN A 87 -6.19 5.14 -2.95
N ARG A 88 -7.32 5.80 -2.63
CA ARG A 88 -7.91 6.84 -3.50
C ARG A 88 -6.98 8.04 -3.68
N GLN A 89 -6.34 8.50 -2.60
CA GLN A 89 -5.40 9.62 -2.66
C GLN A 89 -4.17 9.31 -3.50
N ILE A 90 -3.56 8.14 -3.29
CA ILE A 90 -2.43 7.64 -4.09
C ILE A 90 -2.82 7.56 -5.57
N SER A 91 -4.00 7.02 -5.88
CA SER A 91 -4.50 6.93 -7.25
C SER A 91 -4.63 8.28 -7.94
N ARG A 92 -5.00 9.34 -7.20
CA ARG A 92 -5.03 10.72 -7.71
C ARG A 92 -3.62 11.27 -7.90
N LEU A 93 -2.74 11.10 -6.91
CA LEU A 93 -1.35 11.57 -6.97
C LEU A 93 -0.57 10.93 -8.13
N LYS A 94 -0.77 9.63 -8.39
CA LYS A 94 -0.18 8.94 -9.54
C LYS A 94 -0.54 9.59 -10.86
N LYS A 95 -1.81 9.98 -11.04
CA LYS A 95 -2.25 10.69 -12.25
C LYS A 95 -1.55 12.02 -12.39
N VAL A 96 -1.47 12.80 -11.32
CA VAL A 96 -0.80 14.12 -11.34
C VAL A 96 0.70 13.97 -11.61
N ALA A 97 1.39 13.04 -10.93
CA ALA A 97 2.81 12.77 -11.12
C ALA A 97 3.12 12.30 -12.55
N ALA A 98 2.22 11.51 -13.18
CA ALA A 98 2.38 11.08 -14.57
C ALA A 98 2.10 12.20 -15.59
N ILE A 99 1.30 13.21 -15.24
CA ILE A 99 0.99 14.36 -16.10
C ILE A 99 2.05 15.47 -15.96
N SER A 100 2.68 15.61 -14.80
CA SER A 100 3.65 16.69 -14.51
C SER A 100 4.81 16.85 -15.50
N PRO A 101 5.36 15.78 -16.13
CA PRO A 101 6.37 15.94 -17.18
C PRO A 101 5.84 16.66 -18.43
N LYS A 102 4.54 16.53 -18.73
CA LYS A 102 3.93 17.06 -19.97
C LYS A 102 3.51 18.53 -19.91
N LEU A 103 3.42 19.12 -18.71
CA LEU A 103 3.02 20.51 -18.52
C LEU A 103 4.20 21.48 -18.42
N LEU A 104 5.43 20.98 -18.27
CA LEU A 104 6.65 21.78 -18.24
C LEU A 104 7.30 21.96 -19.63
N GLU A 105 6.73 21.34 -20.67
CA GLU A 105 7.19 21.42 -22.07
C GLU A 105 6.27 22.26 -22.98
N ALA A 106 5.29 22.99 -22.41
CA ALA A 106 4.39 23.90 -23.13
C ALA A 106 4.62 25.35 -22.69
#